data_AF-A0A2H0YX79-F1
#
_entry.id   AF-A0A2H0YX79-F1
#
_cell.length_a   1.000
_cell.length_b   1.000
_cell.length_c   1.000
_cell.angle_alpha   90.00
_cell.angle_beta   90.00
_cell.angle_gamma   90.00
#
_symmetry.space_group_name_H-M   'P 1'
#
loop_
_entity.id
_entity.type
_entity.pdbx_description
1 polymer ?
#
loop_
_entity_poly.entity_id
_entity_poly.type
_entity_poly.pdbx_seq_one_letter_code
_entity_poly.pdbx_strand_id
1 'polypeptide(L)'
;MIEDSFPFSLKQLILSFQQKPPVEDIPKDVARIKVNNTISRVSFFYEKFRNAIDYKEEQLLRKNAIERILKRRLVPGAKIEKVSRHLIYELIRGRYLPNNAVPETKTLEIAHTINNYVLLLHEIVRDFKGQDYYDYRKWILSIA
;
A
#
# COMPACT_ATOMS: atom_id res chain seq x y z
N MET A 1 -14.13 14.29 5.54
CA MET A 1 -15.60 14.35 5.39
C MET A 1 -16.16 12.92 5.31
N ILE A 2 -15.93 12.12 6.35
CA ILE A 2 -16.49 10.76 6.56
C ILE A 2 -16.69 10.58 8.08
N GLU A 3 -17.27 11.57 8.75
CA GLU A 3 -17.60 11.48 10.19
C GLU A 3 -19.11 11.45 10.46
N ASP A 4 -19.95 11.78 9.46
CA ASP A 4 -21.39 11.98 9.66
C ASP A 4 -22.29 10.77 9.31
N SER A 5 -21.72 9.60 8.97
CA SER A 5 -22.53 8.41 8.60
C SER A 5 -22.70 7.36 9.69
N PHE A 6 -22.19 7.60 10.91
CA PHE A 6 -22.30 6.63 12.00
C PHE A 6 -23.55 6.91 12.85
N PRO A 7 -24.41 5.91 13.11
CA PRO A 7 -25.61 6.08 13.93
C PRO A 7 -25.24 6.55 15.34
N PHE A 8 -26.06 7.43 15.91
CA PHE A 8 -25.83 8.06 17.22
C PHE A 8 -25.49 7.05 18.33
N SER A 9 -26.10 5.86 18.28
CA SER A 9 -25.83 4.74 19.19
C SER A 9 -24.40 4.22 19.12
N LEU A 10 -23.80 4.14 17.92
CA LEU A 10 -22.42 3.69 17.74
C LEU A 10 -21.43 4.74 18.23
N LYS A 11 -21.74 6.02 18.01
CA LYS A 11 -20.93 7.14 18.53
C LYS A 11 -20.94 7.15 20.06
N GLN A 12 -22.10 6.95 20.69
CA GLN A 12 -22.20 6.80 22.15
C GLN A 12 -21.45 5.58 22.67
N LEU A 13 -21.52 4.44 21.96
CA LEU A 13 -20.79 3.23 22.33
C LEU A 13 -19.28 3.47 22.34
N ILE A 14 -18.72 4.03 21.26
CA ILE A 14 -17.29 4.32 21.16
C ILE A 14 -16.84 5.28 22.26
N LEU A 15 -17.61 6.33 22.53
CA LEU A 15 -17.32 7.30 23.60
C LEU A 15 -17.32 6.67 25.00
N SER A 16 -18.13 5.63 25.22
CA SER A 16 -18.15 4.89 26.49
C SER A 16 -16.90 4.02 26.71
N PHE A 17 -16.27 3.53 25.64
CA PHE A 17 -15.05 2.70 25.72
C PHE A 17 -13.74 3.50 25.67
N GLN A 18 -13.76 4.76 25.20
CA GLN A 18 -12.59 5.64 25.19
C GLN A 18 -12.29 6.26 26.56
N GLN A 19 -13.29 6.36 27.43
CA GLN A 19 -13.10 6.79 28.81
C GLN A 19 -12.51 5.61 29.57
N LYS A 20 -11.38 5.83 30.27
CA LYS A 20 -10.88 4.87 31.26
C LYS A 20 -12.05 4.59 32.20
N PRO A 21 -12.56 3.35 32.26
CA PRO A 21 -13.80 3.09 32.99
C PRO A 21 -13.58 3.58 34.42
N PRO A 22 -14.54 4.33 35.01
CA PRO A 22 -14.47 4.61 36.43
C PRO A 22 -14.26 3.27 37.12
N VAL A 23 -13.30 3.22 38.05
CA VAL A 23 -13.18 2.05 38.94
C VAL A 23 -14.42 2.12 39.83
N GLU A 24 -15.56 1.70 39.30
CA GLU A 24 -16.76 1.49 40.09
C GLU A 24 -16.42 0.36 41.06
N ASP A 25 -16.75 0.55 42.34
CA ASP A 25 -16.75 -0.49 43.35
C ASP A 25 -17.88 -1.48 43.01
N ILE A 26 -17.68 -2.26 41.94
CA ILE A 26 -18.62 -3.27 41.50
C ILE A 26 -18.70 -4.31 42.63
N PRO A 27 -19.89 -4.53 43.22
CA PRO A 27 -20.10 -5.47 44.30
C PRO A 27 -19.49 -6.85 43.97
N LYS A 28 -18.88 -7.49 44.97
CA LYS A 28 -18.12 -8.75 44.78
C LYS A 28 -18.98 -9.91 44.27
N ASP A 29 -20.30 -9.78 44.37
CA ASP A 29 -21.34 -10.73 43.94
C ASP A 29 -21.73 -10.60 42.46
N VAL A 30 -21.26 -9.57 41.74
CA VAL A 30 -21.54 -9.43 40.30
C VAL A 30 -20.58 -10.28 39.47
N ALA A 31 -21.12 -11.16 38.63
CA ALA A 31 -20.35 -12.00 37.73
C ALA A 31 -19.51 -11.16 36.75
N ARG A 32 -18.18 -11.30 36.82
CA ARG A 32 -17.24 -10.60 35.93
C ARG A 32 -16.88 -11.48 34.74
N ILE A 33 -16.84 -10.89 33.55
CA ILE A 33 -16.33 -11.54 32.34
C ILE A 33 -14.81 -11.66 32.49
N LYS A 34 -14.32 -12.84 32.88
CA LYS A 34 -12.90 -13.14 32.99
C LYS A 34 -12.46 -13.96 31.78
N VAL A 35 -11.78 -13.32 30.85
CA VAL A 35 -11.15 -14.02 29.72
C VAL A 35 -9.79 -14.56 30.18
N ASN A 36 -9.41 -15.75 29.73
CA ASN A 36 -8.10 -16.32 30.08
C ASN A 36 -6.98 -15.48 29.42
N ASN A 37 -6.06 -14.95 30.23
CA ASN A 37 -4.95 -14.10 29.78
C ASN A 37 -4.10 -14.75 28.66
N THR A 38 -4.00 -16.09 28.63
CA THR A 38 -3.27 -16.81 27.59
C THR A 38 -3.97 -16.72 26.23
N ILE A 39 -5.31 -16.80 26.19
CA ILE A 39 -6.11 -16.68 24.96
C ILE A 39 -6.04 -15.24 24.45
N SER A 40 -6.17 -14.25 25.33
CA SER A 40 -6.08 -12.83 24.95
C SER A 40 -4.72 -12.46 24.34
N ARG A 41 -3.62 -13.03 24.83
CA ARG A 41 -2.29 -12.83 24.23
C ARG A 41 -2.20 -13.44 22.84
N VAL A 42 -2.65 -14.68 22.66
CA VAL A 42 -2.66 -15.35 21.35
C VAL A 42 -3.53 -14.58 20.34
N SER A 43 -4.72 -14.12 20.73
CA SER A 43 -5.57 -13.28 19.89
C SER A 43 -4.91 -11.96 19.53
N PHE A 44 -4.26 -11.28 20.49
CA PHE A 44 -3.53 -10.04 20.22
C PHE A 44 -2.36 -10.25 19.24
N PHE A 45 -1.62 -11.35 19.39
CA PHE A 45 -0.56 -11.71 18.44
C PHE A 45 -1.14 -12.04 17.07
N TYR A 46 -2.21 -12.85 17.01
CA TYR A 46 -2.86 -13.23 15.76
C TYR A 46 -3.37 -12.00 14.99
N GLU A 47 -4.03 -11.06 15.66
CA GLU A 47 -4.49 -9.80 15.04
C GLU A 47 -3.30 -8.97 14.53
N LYS A 48 -2.21 -8.88 15.29
CA LYS A 48 -0.99 -8.21 14.80
C LYS A 48 -0.38 -8.91 13.59
N PHE A 49 -0.32 -10.24 13.58
CA PHE A 49 0.17 -11.03 12.46
C PHE A 49 -0.73 -10.89 11.23
N ARG A 50 -2.04 -10.95 11.41
CA ARG A 50 -3.04 -10.73 10.35
C ARG A 50 -2.87 -9.35 9.71
N ASN A 51 -2.80 -8.29 10.52
CA ASN A 51 -2.57 -6.94 10.01
C ASN A 51 -1.24 -6.81 9.25
N ALA A 52 -0.18 -7.51 9.68
CA ALA A 52 1.10 -7.51 8.98
C ALA A 52 1.07 -8.30 7.66
N ILE A 53 0.30 -9.39 7.60
CA ILE A 53 0.05 -10.16 6.36
C ILE A 53 -0.77 -9.32 5.39
N ASP A 54 -1.91 -8.78 5.83
CA ASP A 54 -2.78 -7.91 5.03
C ASP A 54 -2.02 -6.70 4.49
N TYR A 55 -1.15 -6.08 5.32
CA TYR A 55 -0.28 -4.98 4.90
C TYR A 55 0.74 -5.40 3.83
N LYS A 56 1.37 -6.57 3.98
CA LYS A 56 2.29 -7.11 2.97
C LYS A 56 1.55 -7.40 1.67
N GLU A 57 0.34 -7.95 1.73
CA GLU A 57 -0.48 -8.21 0.55
C GLU A 57 -0.82 -6.92 -0.19
N GLU A 58 -1.26 -5.87 0.51
CA GLU A 58 -1.55 -4.58 -0.11
C GLU A 58 -0.32 -3.96 -0.78
N GLN A 59 0.84 -4.03 -0.12
CA GLN A 59 2.11 -3.57 -0.68
C GLN A 59 2.53 -4.36 -1.91
N LEU A 60 2.37 -5.69 -1.90
CA LEU A 60 2.66 -6.56 -3.04
C LEU A 60 1.73 -6.27 -4.23
N LEU A 61 0.44 -6.07 -3.98
CA LEU A 61 -0.52 -5.70 -5.02
C LEU A 61 -0.16 -4.36 -5.67
N ARG A 62 0.26 -3.37 -4.86
CA ARG A 62 0.72 -2.07 -5.35
C ARG A 62 2.01 -2.20 -6.18
N LYS A 63 2.97 -2.98 -5.70
CA LYS A 63 4.22 -3.28 -6.42
C LYS A 63 3.94 -3.90 -7.79
N ASN A 64 3.14 -4.97 -7.82
CA ASN A 64 2.77 -5.67 -9.05
C ASN A 64 2.02 -4.75 -10.03
N ALA A 65 1.19 -3.84 -9.53
CA ALA A 65 0.53 -2.84 -10.36
C ALA A 65 1.53 -1.88 -11.03
N ILE A 66 2.49 -1.34 -10.26
CA ILE A 66 3.55 -0.47 -10.77
C ILE A 66 4.35 -1.21 -11.86
N GLU A 67 4.82 -2.42 -11.58
CA GLU A 67 5.57 -3.25 -12.51
C GLU A 67 4.81 -3.47 -13.83
N ARG A 68 3.53 -3.88 -13.75
CA ARG A 68 2.67 -4.08 -14.92
C ARG A 68 2.50 -2.80 -15.74
N ILE A 69 2.28 -1.66 -15.07
CA ILE A 69 2.09 -0.37 -15.76
C ILE A 69 3.39 0.04 -16.46
N LEU A 70 4.52 -0.07 -15.77
CA LEU A 70 5.83 0.27 -16.31
C LEU A 70 6.21 -0.65 -17.49
N LYS A 71 6.07 -1.97 -17.38
CA LYS A 71 6.32 -2.90 -18.50
C LYS A 71 5.51 -2.57 -19.74
N ARG A 72 4.24 -2.19 -19.57
CA ARG A 72 3.33 -1.84 -20.68
C ARG A 72 3.65 -0.48 -21.31
N ARG A 73 4.24 0.46 -20.56
CA ARG A 73 4.37 1.87 -20.97
C ARG A 73 5.81 2.30 -21.26
N LEU A 74 6.81 1.67 -20.65
CA LEU A 74 8.23 1.87 -20.91
C LEU A 74 8.69 1.08 -22.14
N VAL A 75 8.13 1.42 -23.29
CA VAL A 75 8.58 0.90 -24.59
C VAL A 75 9.63 1.84 -25.20
N PRO A 76 10.47 1.39 -26.16
CA PRO A 76 11.39 2.28 -26.87
C PRO A 76 10.66 3.51 -27.44
N GLY A 77 11.23 4.70 -27.23
CA GLY A 77 10.62 5.98 -27.66
C GLY A 77 9.49 6.52 -26.76
N ALA A 78 9.18 5.88 -25.64
CA ALA A 78 8.19 6.38 -24.70
C ALA A 78 8.64 7.71 -24.05
N LYS A 79 7.72 8.68 -23.97
CA LYS A 79 7.92 9.94 -23.23
C LYS A 79 7.76 9.69 -21.73
N ILE A 80 8.85 9.76 -20.96
CA ILE A 80 8.87 9.43 -19.53
C ILE A 80 7.86 10.24 -18.71
N GLU A 81 7.66 11.52 -19.03
CA GLU A 81 6.65 12.37 -18.39
C GLU A 81 5.23 11.81 -18.56
N LYS A 82 4.91 11.34 -19.77
CA LYS A 82 3.60 10.74 -20.08
C LYS A 82 3.43 9.41 -19.36
N VAL A 83 4.49 8.61 -19.26
CA VAL A 83 4.50 7.34 -18.52
C VAL A 83 4.25 7.60 -17.03
N SER A 84 4.91 8.59 -16.46
CA SER A 84 4.80 8.96 -15.03
C SER A 84 3.40 9.43 -14.67
N ARG A 85 2.81 10.28 -15.52
CA ARG A 85 1.42 10.73 -15.36
C ARG A 85 0.44 9.56 -15.45
N HIS A 86 0.63 8.66 -16.41
CA HIS A 86 -0.22 7.47 -16.54
C HIS A 86 -0.06 6.52 -15.36
N LEU A 87 1.15 6.38 -14.81
CA LEU A 87 1.39 5.56 -13.64
C LEU A 87 0.53 6.03 -12.46
N ILE A 88 0.54 7.33 -12.16
CA ILE A 88 -0.30 7.90 -11.09
C ILE A 88 -1.79 7.64 -11.37
N TYR A 89 -2.28 7.94 -12.58
CA TYR A 89 -3.70 7.75 -12.90
C TYR A 89 -4.17 6.30 -12.79
N GLU A 90 -3.36 5.36 -13.26
CA GLU A 90 -3.70 3.93 -13.20
C GLU A 90 -3.66 3.41 -11.75
N LEU A 91 -2.73 3.90 -10.92
CA LEU A 91 -2.70 3.59 -9.50
C LEU A 91 -3.92 4.13 -8.75
N ILE A 92 -4.37 5.34 -9.07
CA ILE A 92 -5.61 5.92 -8.50
C ILE A 92 -6.83 5.11 -8.96
N ARG A 93 -6.95 4.80 -10.26
CA ARG A 93 -8.04 3.98 -10.81
C ARG A 93 -8.10 2.60 -10.20
N GLY A 94 -6.95 1.98 -9.98
CA GLY A 94 -6.81 0.68 -9.32
C GLY A 94 -7.04 0.72 -7.80
N ARG A 95 -7.34 1.89 -7.22
CA ARG A 95 -7.49 2.12 -5.77
C ARG A 95 -6.21 1.81 -4.96
N TYR A 96 -5.06 1.75 -5.62
CA TYR A 96 -3.75 1.62 -4.97
C TYR A 96 -3.26 2.95 -4.40
N LEU A 97 -3.78 4.06 -4.93
CA LEU A 97 -3.62 5.41 -4.38
C LEU A 97 -4.99 6.05 -4.17
N PRO A 98 -5.19 6.83 -3.09
CA PRO A 98 -6.43 7.56 -2.90
C PRO A 98 -6.57 8.63 -3.99
N ASN A 99 -7.82 8.90 -4.40
CA ASN A 99 -8.10 9.99 -5.32
C ASN A 99 -7.71 11.34 -4.69
N ASN A 100 -7.19 12.27 -5.48
CA ASN A 100 -6.70 13.59 -5.06
C ASN A 100 -5.58 13.59 -3.98
N ALA A 101 -4.97 12.44 -3.70
CA ALA A 101 -3.92 12.36 -2.67
C ALA A 101 -2.52 12.78 -3.16
N VAL A 102 -2.28 12.72 -4.47
CA VAL A 102 -0.96 13.00 -5.06
C VAL A 102 -1.00 14.32 -5.83
N PRO A 103 -0.17 15.31 -5.49
CA PRO A 103 -0.10 16.56 -6.24
C PRO A 103 0.51 16.32 -7.61
N GLU A 104 0.07 17.09 -8.61
CA GLU A 104 0.54 16.94 -10.00
C GLU A 104 2.06 17.17 -10.11
N THR A 105 2.64 18.02 -9.27
CA THR A 105 4.08 18.28 -9.16
C THR A 105 4.89 17.01 -8.91
N LYS A 106 4.31 16.01 -8.22
CA LYS A 106 4.94 14.71 -7.98
C LYS A 106 5.23 13.92 -9.25
N THR A 107 4.53 14.23 -10.34
CA THR A 107 4.76 13.62 -11.66
C THR A 107 6.19 13.83 -12.13
N LEU A 108 6.80 14.99 -11.85
CA LEU A 108 8.17 15.31 -12.25
C LEU A 108 9.19 14.47 -11.46
N GLU A 109 8.98 14.32 -10.16
CA GLU A 109 9.84 13.46 -9.33
C GLU A 109 9.79 12.01 -9.81
N ILE A 110 8.60 11.48 -10.07
CA ILE A 110 8.43 10.13 -10.61
C ILE A 110 9.09 10.00 -11.98
N ALA A 111 8.96 11.00 -12.84
CA ALA A 111 9.62 11.02 -14.14
C ALA A 111 11.13 10.97 -14.02
N HIS A 112 11.70 11.73 -13.09
CA HIS A 112 13.13 11.69 -12.80
C HIS A 112 13.58 10.31 -12.31
N THR A 113 12.85 9.70 -11.37
CA THR A 113 13.14 8.34 -10.88
C THR A 113 13.11 7.31 -12.00
N ILE A 114 12.05 7.32 -12.82
CA ILE A 114 11.91 6.41 -13.95
C ILE A 114 13.04 6.63 -14.96
N ASN A 115 13.41 7.88 -15.23
CA ASN A 115 14.50 8.21 -16.15
C ASN A 115 15.85 7.66 -15.66
N ASN A 116 16.17 7.85 -14.38
CA ASN A 116 17.40 7.32 -13.79
C ASN A 116 17.47 5.79 -13.90
N TYR A 117 16.35 5.11 -13.67
CA TYR A 117 16.26 3.66 -13.83
C TYR A 117 16.46 3.23 -15.28
N VAL A 118 15.83 3.90 -16.24
CA VAL A 118 15.99 3.61 -17.67
C VAL A 118 17.44 3.84 -18.13
N LEU A 119 18.08 4.91 -17.68
CA LEU A 119 19.49 5.19 -17.96
C LEU A 119 20.38 4.09 -17.39
N LEU A 120 20.19 3.72 -16.12
CA LEU A 120 20.95 2.65 -15.49
C LEU A 120 20.79 1.32 -16.25
N LEU A 121 19.57 0.97 -16.65
CA LEU A 121 19.32 -0.22 -17.46
C LEU A 121 20.03 -0.14 -18.81
N HIS A 122 20.01 1.03 -19.45
CA HIS A 122 20.72 1.22 -20.71
C HIS A 122 22.22 1.00 -20.53
N GLU A 123 22.83 1.52 -19.46
CA GLU A 123 24.24 1.30 -19.15
C GLU A 123 24.57 -0.18 -18.92
N ILE A 124 23.75 -0.88 -18.14
CA ILE A 124 23.96 -2.31 -17.82
C ILE A 124 23.82 -3.17 -19.08
N VAL A 125 22.84 -2.87 -19.93
CA VAL A 125 22.48 -3.71 -21.07
C VAL A 125 23.20 -3.26 -22.36
N ARG A 126 24.02 -2.20 -22.32
CA ARG A 126 24.70 -1.61 -23.49
C ARG A 126 25.52 -2.61 -24.29
N ASP A 127 26.20 -3.52 -23.59
CA ASP A 127 27.12 -4.48 -24.22
C ASP A 127 26.39 -5.69 -24.82
N PHE A 128 25.10 -5.86 -24.51
CA PHE A 128 24.27 -6.91 -25.08
C PHE A 128 23.68 -6.46 -26.42
N LYS A 129 23.73 -7.34 -27.42
CA LYS A 129 23.27 -7.05 -28.79
C LYS A 129 22.14 -7.99 -29.21
N GLY A 130 21.30 -7.54 -30.13
CA GLY A 130 20.27 -8.39 -30.74
C GLY A 130 19.22 -8.87 -29.76
N GLN A 131 18.92 -10.18 -29.79
CA GLN A 131 17.86 -10.79 -28.99
C GLN A 131 18.16 -10.73 -27.49
N ASP A 132 19.44 -10.85 -27.12
CA ASP A 132 19.90 -10.81 -25.72
C ASP A 132 19.49 -9.52 -25.04
N TYR A 133 19.60 -8.36 -25.71
CA TYR A 133 19.19 -7.06 -25.18
C TYR A 133 17.72 -7.06 -24.72
N TYR A 134 16.82 -7.64 -25.52
CA TYR A 134 15.39 -7.68 -25.21
C TYR A 134 15.10 -8.63 -24.04
N ASP A 135 15.76 -9.78 -23.99
CA ASP A 135 15.58 -10.78 -22.95
C ASP A 135 16.11 -10.30 -21.60
N TYR A 136 17.31 -9.70 -21.56
CA TYR A 136 17.87 -9.11 -20.34
C TYR A 136 17.03 -7.95 -19.83
N ARG A 137 16.61 -7.03 -20.71
CA ARG A 137 15.76 -5.91 -20.30
C ARG A 137 14.42 -6.37 -19.73
N LYS A 138 13.81 -7.40 -20.33
CA LYS A 138 12.56 -8.00 -19.85
C LYS A 138 12.76 -8.70 -18.49
N TRP A 139 13.87 -9.39 -18.31
CA TRP A 139 14.22 -10.05 -17.05
C TRP A 139 14.45 -9.05 -15.92
N ILE A 140 15.22 -7.98 -16.14
CA ILE A 140 15.47 -6.98 -15.10
C ILE A 140 14.17 -6.30 -14.66
N LEU A 141 13.30 -5.96 -15.62
CA LEU A 141 11.97 -5.41 -15.30
C LEU A 141 11.05 -6.39 -14.57
N SER A 142 11.36 -7.70 -14.56
CA SER A 142 10.60 -8.73 -13.84
C SER A 142 11.11 -9.04 -12.43
N ILE A 143 12.30 -8.56 -12.09
CA ILE A 143 12.88 -8.72 -10.75
C ILE A 143 12.53 -7.54 -9.85
N ALA A 144 12.37 -6.35 -10.45
CA ALA A 144 12.04 -5.11 -9.76
C ALA A 144 10.68 -5.18 -9.07
#